data_AF-A0A317GJN9-F1
#
_entry.id   AF-A0A317GJN9-F1
#
_cell.length_a   1.000
_cell.length_b   1.000
_cell.length_c   1.000
_cell.angle_alpha   90.00
_cell.angle_beta   90.00
_cell.angle_gamma   90.00
#
_symmetry.space_group_name_H-M   'P 1'
#
loop_
_entity.id
_entity.type
_entity.pdbx_description
1 polymer ?
#
loop_
_entity_poly.entity_id
_entity_poly.type
_entity_poly.pdbx_seq_one_letter_code
_entity_poly.pdbx_strand_id
1 'polypeptide(L)'
;MAYPAHLTLSEYHDLGYTEFNSTSDFDLVEKQAQRAIDGVIDYYYNDHDISQDKNLKRVDAYKAAICEQIDFIVETGITSSYVNGDDFNSISIGRLSLQPTNHASTNGMIHGVCREAYRLLAHYGLLYSGRGSDWYVATHS
;
A
#
# COMPACT_ATOMS: atom_id res chain seq x y z
N MET A 1 -22.09 -4.75 3.43
CA MET A 1 -21.77 -4.13 2.12
C MET A 1 -20.46 -4.71 1.65
N ALA A 2 -20.34 -5.03 0.36
CA ALA A 2 -19.08 -5.49 -0.21
C ALA A 2 -18.08 -4.32 -0.25
N TYR A 3 -16.83 -4.57 0.10
CA TYR A 3 -15.76 -3.60 -0.05
C TYR A 3 -15.47 -3.42 -1.55
N PRO A 4 -15.62 -2.22 -2.13
CA PRO A 4 -15.45 -2.04 -3.56
C PRO A 4 -13.97 -2.21 -3.93
N ALA A 5 -13.69 -3.01 -4.95
CA ALA A 5 -12.35 -3.10 -5.52
C ALA A 5 -12.07 -1.85 -6.35
N HIS A 6 -10.92 -1.22 -6.13
CA HIS A 6 -10.46 -0.03 -6.84
C HIS A 6 -9.32 -0.31 -7.81
N LEU A 7 -8.85 -1.57 -7.87
CA LEU A 7 -7.87 -2.03 -8.84
C LEU A 7 -8.35 -3.34 -9.48
N THR A 8 -8.42 -3.37 -10.80
CA THR A 8 -8.67 -4.61 -11.57
C THR A 8 -7.36 -5.26 -12.01
N LEU A 9 -7.40 -6.57 -12.30
CA LEU A 9 -6.23 -7.28 -12.84
C LEU A 9 -5.72 -6.67 -14.16
N SER A 10 -6.64 -6.18 -15.02
CA SER A 10 -6.24 -5.50 -16.26
C SER A 10 -5.44 -4.22 -15.96
N GLU A 11 -5.93 -3.41 -15.02
CA GLU A 11 -5.24 -2.17 -14.64
C GLU A 11 -3.90 -2.45 -13.94
N TYR A 12 -3.82 -3.51 -13.14
CA TYR A 12 -2.57 -3.99 -12.55
C TYR A 12 -1.53 -4.29 -13.65
N HIS A 13 -1.93 -4.97 -14.72
CA HIS A 13 -1.07 -5.22 -15.88
C HIS A 13 -0.75 -3.97 -16.69
N ASP A 14 -1.72 -3.08 -16.91
CA ASP A 14 -1.52 -1.82 -17.64
C ASP A 14 -0.53 -0.89 -16.91
N LEU A 15 -0.46 -0.97 -15.58
CA LEU A 15 0.53 -0.29 -14.74
C LEU A 15 1.91 -0.97 -14.75
N GLY A 16 2.06 -2.10 -15.45
CA GLY A 16 3.32 -2.80 -15.67
C GLY A 16 3.65 -3.90 -14.68
N TYR A 17 2.67 -4.35 -13.88
CA TYR A 17 2.86 -5.41 -12.88
C TYR A 17 2.42 -6.78 -13.43
N THR A 18 3.14 -7.86 -13.08
CA THR A 18 2.99 -9.17 -13.75
C THR A 18 2.92 -10.37 -12.82
N GLU A 19 2.84 -10.18 -11.50
CA GLU A 19 2.90 -11.30 -10.53
C GLU A 19 1.70 -12.24 -10.62
N PHE A 20 0.54 -11.75 -11.05
CA PHE A 20 -0.69 -12.54 -11.14
C PHE A 20 -1.12 -12.74 -12.59
N ASN A 21 -1.51 -13.98 -12.94
CA ASN A 21 -2.14 -14.29 -14.22
C ASN A 21 -3.59 -14.79 -14.07
N SER A 22 -4.05 -15.00 -12.84
CA SER A 22 -5.39 -15.47 -12.49
C SER A 22 -6.11 -14.49 -11.58
N THR A 23 -7.38 -14.19 -11.88
CA THR A 23 -8.21 -13.28 -11.09
C THR A 23 -8.48 -13.79 -9.68
N SER A 24 -8.61 -15.11 -9.49
CA SER A 24 -8.91 -15.70 -8.18
C SER A 24 -7.83 -15.43 -7.13
N ASP A 25 -6.57 -15.49 -7.56
CA ASP A 25 -5.40 -15.35 -6.68
C ASP A 25 -5.11 -13.87 -6.44
N PHE A 26 -5.33 -13.04 -7.47
CA PHE A 26 -5.24 -11.58 -7.40
C PHE A 26 -6.26 -10.99 -6.42
N ASP A 27 -7.54 -11.36 -6.54
CA ASP A 27 -8.64 -10.74 -5.78
C ASP A 27 -8.45 -10.80 -4.25
N LEU A 28 -7.82 -11.85 -3.75
CA LEU A 28 -7.59 -12.01 -2.31
C LEU A 28 -6.48 -11.09 -1.82
N VAL A 29 -5.38 -11.02 -2.57
CA VAL A 29 -4.20 -10.22 -2.24
C VAL A 29 -4.48 -8.73 -2.47
N GLU A 30 -5.17 -8.40 -3.56
CA GLU A 30 -5.64 -7.04 -3.87
C GLU A 30 -6.50 -6.49 -2.73
N LYS A 31 -7.48 -7.25 -2.23
CA LYS A 31 -8.33 -6.80 -1.10
C LYS A 31 -7.54 -6.58 0.19
N GLN A 32 -6.45 -7.32 0.40
CA GLN A 32 -5.58 -7.10 1.55
C GLN A 32 -4.75 -5.83 1.37
N ALA A 33 -4.13 -5.67 0.20
CA ALA A 33 -3.36 -4.49 -0.15
C ALA A 33 -4.20 -3.21 -0.11
N GLN A 34 -5.37 -3.21 -0.77
CA GLN A 34 -6.27 -2.07 -0.80
C GLN A 34 -6.70 -1.65 0.60
N ARG A 35 -7.05 -2.59 1.49
CA ARG A 35 -7.41 -2.25 2.88
C ARG A 35 -6.26 -1.58 3.64
N ALA A 36 -5.03 -2.04 3.42
CA ALA A 36 -3.85 -1.43 4.05
C ALA A 36 -3.64 0.00 3.54
N ILE A 37 -3.72 0.21 2.22
CA ILE A 37 -3.61 1.54 1.60
C ILE A 37 -4.74 2.47 2.05
N ASP A 38 -5.98 1.97 2.06
CA ASP A 38 -7.15 2.74 2.49
C ASP A 38 -7.04 3.15 3.95
N GLY A 39 -6.49 2.29 4.83
CA GLY A 39 -6.18 2.68 6.20
C GLY A 39 -5.18 3.83 6.32
N VAL A 40 -4.22 3.93 5.39
CA VAL A 40 -3.19 4.98 5.40
C VAL A 40 -3.70 6.31 4.85
N ILE A 41 -4.62 6.30 3.89
CA ILE A 41 -5.26 7.51 3.35
C ILE A 41 -6.53 7.92 4.13
N ASP A 42 -6.78 7.26 5.26
CA ASP A 42 -7.98 7.41 6.09
C ASP A 42 -9.29 7.24 5.31
N TYR A 43 -9.33 6.19 4.48
CA TYR A 43 -10.47 5.76 3.68
C TYR A 43 -11.02 6.86 2.75
N TYR A 44 -10.16 7.76 2.28
CA TYR A 44 -10.55 8.90 1.44
C TYR A 44 -11.50 8.53 0.28
N TYR A 45 -11.21 7.45 -0.47
CA TYR A 45 -12.05 7.00 -1.59
C TYR A 45 -13.29 6.18 -1.20
N ASN A 46 -13.52 5.91 0.09
CA ASN A 46 -14.83 5.44 0.56
C ASN A 46 -15.85 6.59 0.61
N ASP A 47 -15.37 7.81 0.92
CA ASP A 47 -16.20 9.01 1.01
C ASP A 47 -16.23 9.79 -0.33
N HIS A 48 -15.28 9.53 -1.24
CA HIS A 48 -15.14 10.23 -2.51
C HIS A 48 -15.14 9.26 -3.70
N ASP A 49 -15.97 9.53 -4.69
CA ASP A 49 -15.97 8.75 -5.93
C ASP A 49 -14.66 8.95 -6.70
N ILE A 50 -13.86 7.88 -6.77
CA ILE A 50 -12.58 7.83 -7.47
C ILE A 50 -12.69 8.22 -8.96
N SER A 51 -13.84 7.97 -9.60
CA SER A 51 -14.08 8.32 -11.01
C SER A 51 -14.31 9.82 -11.23
N GLN A 52 -14.69 10.54 -10.16
CA GLN A 52 -14.94 11.98 -10.18
C GLN A 52 -13.73 12.79 -9.68
N ASP A 53 -12.61 12.12 -9.37
CA ASP A 53 -11.40 12.80 -8.95
C ASP A 53 -10.82 13.64 -10.10
N LYS A 54 -10.69 14.95 -9.87
CA LYS A 54 -10.16 15.90 -10.85
C LYS A 54 -8.65 15.72 -11.07
N ASN A 55 -7.94 15.10 -10.11
CA ASN A 55 -6.51 14.85 -10.22
C ASN A 55 -6.27 13.39 -10.62
N LEU A 56 -6.27 13.13 -11.93
CA LEU A 56 -6.03 11.79 -12.47
C LEU A 56 -4.70 11.19 -11.99
N LYS A 57 -3.65 12.01 -11.83
CA LYS A 57 -2.35 11.53 -11.32
C LYS A 57 -2.42 11.04 -9.87
N ARG A 58 -3.33 11.60 -9.07
CA ARG A 58 -3.60 11.13 -7.70
C ARG A 58 -4.30 9.78 -7.69
N VAL A 59 -5.22 9.55 -8.64
CA VAL A 59 -5.87 8.25 -8.85
C VAL A 59 -4.84 7.21 -9.30
N ASP A 60 -3.99 7.56 -10.27
CA ASP A 60 -2.91 6.69 -10.75
C ASP A 60 -1.95 6.32 -9.62
N ALA A 61 -1.56 7.30 -8.78
CA ALA A 61 -0.70 7.07 -7.64
C ALA A 61 -1.33 6.17 -6.57
N TYR A 62 -2.64 6.31 -6.34
CA TYR A 62 -3.38 5.43 -5.43
C TYR A 62 -3.39 3.99 -5.95
N LYS A 63 -3.71 3.78 -7.23
CA LYS A 63 -3.70 2.45 -7.85
C LYS A 63 -2.29 1.85 -7.86
N ALA A 64 -1.28 2.63 -8.22
CA ALA A 64 0.12 2.20 -8.16
C ALA A 64 0.55 1.85 -6.72
N ALA A 65 0.09 2.58 -5.71
CA ALA A 65 0.36 2.24 -4.32
C ALA A 65 -0.27 0.90 -3.91
N ILE A 66 -1.46 0.58 -4.41
CA ILE A 66 -2.06 -0.76 -4.22
C ILE A 66 -1.18 -1.82 -4.90
N CYS A 67 -0.73 -1.60 -6.14
CA CYS A 67 0.15 -2.54 -6.83
C CYS A 67 1.48 -2.78 -6.09
N GLU A 68 2.17 -1.73 -5.64
CA GLU A 68 3.40 -1.85 -4.85
C GLU A 68 3.17 -2.61 -3.53
N GLN A 69 1.99 -2.46 -2.92
CA GLN A 69 1.63 -3.21 -1.73
C GLN A 69 1.30 -4.67 -2.03
N ILE A 70 0.71 -4.98 -3.20
CA ILE A 70 0.49 -6.35 -3.68
C ILE A 70 1.82 -7.07 -3.84
N ASP A 71 2.76 -6.50 -4.60
CA ASP A 71 4.09 -7.10 -4.83
C ASP A 71 4.81 -7.32 -3.50
N PHE A 72 4.76 -6.34 -2.60
CA PHE A 72 5.31 -6.49 -1.26
C PHE A 72 4.70 -7.67 -0.49
N ILE A 73 3.38 -7.85 -0.52
CA ILE A 73 2.70 -8.98 0.14
C ILE A 73 3.14 -10.31 -0.49
N VAL A 74 3.24 -10.37 -1.82
CA VAL A 74 3.67 -11.58 -2.55
C VAL A 74 5.10 -11.97 -2.20
N GLU A 75 6.00 -11.00 -2.16
CA GLU A 75 7.44 -11.24 -1.98
C GLU A 75 7.81 -11.50 -0.52
N THR A 76 7.10 -10.90 0.43
CA THR A 76 7.42 -11.01 1.86
C THR A 76 6.52 -11.96 2.63
N GLY A 77 5.31 -12.24 2.11
CA GLY A 77 4.24 -12.89 2.87
C GLY A 77 3.68 -12.03 4.03
N ILE A 78 4.16 -10.80 4.21
CA ILE A 78 3.74 -9.91 5.30
C ILE A 78 2.51 -9.11 4.85
N THR A 79 1.38 -9.39 5.48
CA THR A 79 0.11 -8.71 5.23
C THR A 79 -0.20 -7.61 6.24
N SER A 80 0.52 -7.56 7.37
CA SER A 80 0.38 -6.55 8.42
C SER A 80 1.63 -6.52 9.32
N SER A 81 1.90 -5.37 9.95
CA SER A 81 3.06 -5.13 10.81
C SER A 81 3.16 -6.06 12.03
N TYR A 82 2.06 -6.70 12.45
CA TYR A 82 2.03 -7.61 13.60
C TYR A 82 2.21 -9.08 13.24
N VAL A 83 2.19 -9.43 11.94
CA VAL A 83 2.15 -10.84 11.50
C VAL A 83 3.53 -11.51 11.63
N ASN A 84 4.60 -10.73 11.73
CA ASN A 84 5.96 -11.25 11.91
C ASN A 84 6.73 -10.33 12.86
N GLY A 85 6.77 -10.69 14.14
CA GLY A 85 7.62 -10.03 15.12
C GLY A 85 9.09 -10.27 14.78
N ASP A 86 9.85 -9.17 14.65
CA ASP A 86 11.31 -8.99 14.57
C ASP A 86 12.21 -9.90 13.69
N ASP A 87 11.80 -11.09 13.27
CA ASP A 87 12.67 -12.07 12.62
C ASP A 87 12.50 -12.09 11.09
N PHE A 88 13.45 -11.50 10.34
CA PHE A 88 13.59 -11.74 8.90
C PHE A 88 15.05 -11.80 8.44
N ASN A 89 15.38 -12.85 7.67
CA ASN A 89 16.74 -13.14 7.18
C ASN A 89 17.02 -12.70 5.74
N SER A 90 16.03 -12.28 4.94
CA SER A 90 16.22 -11.48 3.72
C SER A 90 14.91 -11.18 3.01
N ILE A 91 14.77 -9.96 2.50
CA ILE A 91 13.65 -9.51 1.69
C ILE A 91 14.23 -8.97 0.38
N SER A 92 13.84 -9.56 -0.75
CA SER A 92 14.04 -8.98 -2.07
C SER A 92 12.71 -8.38 -2.50
N ILE A 93 12.62 -7.03 -2.52
CA ILE A 93 11.49 -6.35 -3.15
C ILE A 93 11.80 -6.33 -4.64
N GLY A 94 10.86 -6.64 -5.53
CA GLY A 94 11.14 -7.08 -6.91
C GLY A 94 12.06 -6.17 -7.74
N ARG A 95 12.04 -4.86 -7.46
CA ARG A 95 12.94 -3.85 -8.07
C ARG A 95 14.06 -3.33 -7.15
N LEU A 96 14.07 -3.72 -5.88
CA LEU A 96 15.03 -3.28 -4.86
C LEU A 96 15.56 -4.48 -4.04
N SER A 97 16.75 -4.97 -4.41
CA SER A 97 17.48 -5.96 -3.60
C SER A 97 18.01 -5.29 -2.32
N LEU A 98 17.34 -5.49 -1.20
CA LEU A 98 17.83 -5.08 0.11
C LEU A 98 18.57 -6.24 0.77
N GLN A 99 19.91 -6.19 0.77
CA GLN A 99 20.72 -7.10 1.58
C GLN A 99 20.51 -6.70 3.06
N PRO A 100 19.97 -7.56 3.94
CA PRO A 100 19.72 -7.18 5.32
C PRO A 100 21.02 -7.19 6.11
N THR A 101 21.39 -6.05 6.67
CA THR A 101 22.27 -5.99 7.85
C THR A 101 21.36 -5.97 9.08
N ASN A 102 21.00 -7.15 9.58
CA ASN A 102 20.43 -7.48 10.91
C ASN A 102 19.28 -6.64 11.53
N HIS A 103 18.68 -5.66 10.86
CA HIS A 103 17.53 -4.86 11.35
C HIS A 103 16.59 -4.39 10.22
N ALA A 104 16.30 -5.24 9.24
CA ALA A 104 15.55 -4.85 8.04
C ALA A 104 14.02 -4.82 8.22
N SER A 105 13.46 -5.50 9.22
CA SER A 105 12.01 -5.70 9.36
C SER A 105 11.25 -4.45 9.82
N THR A 106 11.86 -3.59 10.64
CA THR A 106 11.22 -2.37 11.17
C THR A 106 11.42 -1.13 10.30
N ASN A 107 12.36 -1.13 9.35
CA ASN A 107 12.69 0.04 8.51
C ASN A 107 12.11 -0.01 7.09
N GLY A 108 11.48 -1.12 6.68
CA GLY A 108 10.92 -1.30 5.34
C GLY A 108 9.48 -0.79 5.15
N MET A 109 8.72 -0.69 6.25
CA MET A 109 7.32 -0.25 6.24
C MET A 109 7.16 1.11 6.91
N ILE A 110 6.16 1.88 6.47
CA ILE A 110 5.73 3.12 7.12
C ILE A 110 4.24 3.03 7.33
N HIS A 111 3.77 3.17 8.58
CA HIS A 111 2.35 3.04 8.95
C HIS A 111 1.68 1.72 8.47
N GLY A 112 2.45 0.62 8.39
CA GLY A 112 1.94 -0.70 8.04
C GLY A 112 1.87 -1.02 6.54
N VAL A 113 2.31 -0.10 5.67
CA VAL A 113 2.43 -0.31 4.22
C VAL A 113 3.89 -0.21 3.76
N CYS A 114 4.21 -0.72 2.58
CA CYS A 114 5.54 -0.60 2.00
C CYS A 114 5.91 0.89 1.75
N ARG A 115 7.20 1.19 1.83
CA ARG A 115 7.71 2.56 1.75
C ARG A 115 7.42 3.22 0.40
N GLU A 116 7.43 2.42 -0.66
CA GLU A 116 7.14 2.80 -2.05
C GLU A 116 5.70 3.31 -2.15
N ALA A 117 4.72 2.53 -1.67
CA ALA A 117 3.33 2.95 -1.59
C ALA A 117 3.18 4.24 -0.78
N TYR A 118 3.78 4.31 0.42
CA TYR A 118 3.70 5.51 1.27
C TYR A 118 4.22 6.77 0.55
N ARG A 119 5.34 6.67 -0.17
CA ARG A 119 5.92 7.79 -0.92
C ARG A 119 5.04 8.25 -2.09
N LEU A 120 4.42 7.31 -2.81
CA LEU A 120 3.47 7.64 -3.88
C LEU A 120 2.29 8.44 -3.32
N LEU A 121 1.69 7.96 -2.22
CA LEU A 121 0.57 8.64 -1.56
C LEU A 121 0.96 10.03 -1.02
N ALA A 122 2.15 10.14 -0.41
CA ALA A 122 2.68 11.40 0.11
C ALA A 122 2.83 12.46 -0.99
N HIS A 123 3.40 12.06 -2.13
CA HIS A 123 3.68 12.98 -3.23
C HIS A 123 2.42 13.65 -3.78
N TYR A 124 1.29 12.93 -3.78
CA TYR A 124 0.01 13.42 -4.29
C TYR A 124 -0.96 13.92 -3.20
N GLY A 125 -0.48 14.07 -1.97
CA GLY A 125 -1.23 14.67 -0.86
C GLY A 125 -2.34 13.78 -0.29
N LEU A 126 -2.34 12.47 -0.57
CA LEU A 126 -3.35 11.53 -0.07
C LEU A 126 -3.18 11.22 1.43
N LEU A 127 -2.00 11.50 2.00
CA LEU A 127 -1.73 11.30 3.43
C LEU A 127 -2.27 12.44 4.31
N TYR A 128 -2.66 13.57 3.73
CA TYR A 128 -3.13 14.75 4.47
C TYR A 128 -4.56 15.06 4.06
N SER A 129 -5.46 14.10 4.27
CA SER A 129 -6.89 14.23 3.96
C SER A 129 -7.70 14.93 5.06
N GLY A 130 -7.05 15.60 6.02
CA GLY A 130 -7.69 16.50 6.98
C GLY A 130 -8.39 15.83 8.17
N ARG A 131 -8.36 14.50 8.25
CA ARG A 131 -8.63 13.76 9.49
C ARG A 131 -7.27 13.45 10.10
N GLY A 132 -6.93 14.13 11.19
CA GLY A 132 -5.65 13.96 11.85
C GLY A 132 -5.44 12.50 12.20
N SER A 133 -4.33 11.91 11.74
CA SER A 133 -3.80 10.71 12.37
C SER A 133 -3.50 11.08 13.83
N ASP A 134 -4.38 10.68 14.75
CA ASP A 134 -4.34 11.02 16.17
C ASP A 134 -3.20 10.29 16.92
N TRP A 135 -1.98 10.38 16.38
CA TRP A 135 -0.77 9.81 16.98
C TRP A 135 0.37 10.82 17.08
N TYR A 136 0.18 12.05 16.60
CA TYR A 136 1.05 13.18 16.88
C TYR A 136 0.30 14.23 17.71
N VAL A 137 0.07 13.90 18.99
CA VAL A 137 -0.03 14.96 20.01
C VAL A 137 1.34 15.61 20.06
N ALA A 138 1.48 16.78 19.45
CA ALA A 138 2.66 17.61 19.66
C ALA A 138 2.72 17.91 21.16
N THR A 139 3.59 17.20 21.89
CA THR A 139 3.92 17.52 23.27
C THR A 139 4.62 18.87 23.26
N HIS A 140 3.82 19.93 23.38
CA HIS A 140 4.30 21.22 23.82
C HIS A 140 4.31 21.18 25.34
N SER A 141 5.49 21.05 25.91
CA SER A 141 5.85 21.54 27.25
C SER A 141 7.33 21.88 27.26
#